data_AF-A0A7Z0BV41-F1
#
_entry.id   AF-A0A7Z0BV41-F1
#
_cell.length_a   1.000
_cell.length_b   1.000
_cell.length_c   1.000
_cell.angle_alpha   90.00
_cell.angle_beta   90.00
_cell.angle_gamma   90.00
#
_symmetry.space_group_name_H-M   'P 1'
#
loop_
_entity.id
_entity.type
_entity.pdbx_description
1 polymer ?
#
loop_
_entity_poly.entity_id
_entity_poly.type
_entity_poly.pdbx_seq_one_letter_code
_entity_poly.pdbx_strand_id
1 'polypeptide(L)'
;MPLIRRSNYWKDVSPTGAIADFLTVWKQAGRNRWTIAVLAAFATFCIFSLMTQEEAKGPPPRPEIEYITTFAADRSDEEIQLSNLANQRRKERLAAEKAKRDEAARDVYRTLGRMSGMDVEKIEREAAAERAAKEKAEAEAGAAAAARAEALSGE
;
A
#
# COMPACT_ATOMS: atom_id res chain seq x y z
N MET A 1 -27.70 -37.45 -12.33
CA MET A 1 -27.58 -35.99 -12.46
C MET A 1 -26.43 -35.66 -13.39
N PRO A 2 -26.63 -34.97 -14.53
CA PRO A 2 -25.52 -34.63 -15.41
C PRO A 2 -24.71 -33.47 -14.80
N LEU A 3 -23.39 -33.65 -14.71
CA LEU A 3 -22.45 -32.81 -13.95
C LEU A 3 -21.87 -31.60 -14.72
N ILE A 4 -22.49 -31.16 -15.82
CA ILE A 4 -21.99 -29.99 -16.57
C ILE A 4 -23.16 -29.10 -16.98
N ARG A 5 -23.33 -27.98 -16.27
CA ARG A 5 -24.22 -26.89 -16.66
C ARG A 5 -23.57 -26.17 -17.86
N ARG A 6 -24.13 -26.31 -19.06
CA ARG A 6 -23.73 -25.50 -20.23
C ARG A 6 -23.85 -24.02 -19.85
N SER A 7 -22.74 -23.30 -19.76
CA SER A 7 -22.76 -21.86 -19.53
C SER A 7 -23.39 -21.16 -20.74
N ASN A 8 -24.22 -20.16 -20.48
CA ASN A 8 -25.01 -19.45 -21.50
C ASN A 8 -24.14 -18.72 -22.54
N TYR A 9 -22.84 -18.57 -22.28
CA TYR A 9 -21.86 -17.94 -23.17
C TYR A 9 -21.60 -18.70 -24.47
N TRP A 10 -21.79 -20.03 -24.49
CA TRP A 10 -21.51 -20.86 -25.68
C TRP A 10 -22.72 -21.04 -26.61
N LYS A 11 -23.86 -20.40 -26.31
CA LYS A 11 -25.06 -20.50 -27.16
C LYS A 11 -24.89 -19.78 -28.50
N ASP A 12 -24.16 -18.66 -28.50
CA ASP A 12 -23.97 -17.82 -29.69
C ASP A 12 -22.62 -18.05 -30.38
N VAL A 13 -21.73 -18.84 -29.75
CA VAL A 13 -20.42 -19.19 -30.31
C VAL A 13 -20.58 -20.43 -31.19
N SER A 14 -20.61 -20.21 -32.51
CA SER A 14 -20.60 -21.29 -33.49
C SER A 14 -19.19 -21.47 -34.08
N PRO A 15 -18.47 -22.57 -33.79
CA PRO A 15 -17.13 -22.81 -34.34
C PRO A 15 -17.13 -22.86 -35.87
N THR A 16 -18.20 -23.41 -36.45
CA THR A 16 -18.42 -23.47 -37.89
C THR A 16 -18.65 -22.08 -38.51
N GLY A 17 -19.37 -21.20 -37.81
CA GLY A 17 -19.59 -19.81 -38.24
C GLY A 17 -18.31 -19.00 -38.22
N ALA A 18 -17.48 -19.14 -37.19
CA ALA A 18 -16.19 -18.46 -37.11
C ALA A 18 -15.23 -18.86 -38.26
N ILE A 19 -15.21 -20.14 -38.64
CA ILE A 19 -14.41 -20.61 -39.78
C ILE A 19 -14.96 -20.06 -41.10
N ALA A 20 -16.28 -20.06 -41.28
CA ALA A 20 -16.91 -19.52 -42.48
C ALA A 20 -16.65 -18.01 -42.66
N ASP A 21 -16.69 -17.26 -41.56
CA ASP A 21 -16.37 -15.83 -41.55
C ASP A 21 -14.89 -15.59 -41.89
N PHE A 22 -13.97 -16.35 -41.29
CA PHE A 22 -12.56 -16.30 -41.63
C PHE A 22 -12.29 -16.60 -43.11
N LEU A 23 -12.92 -17.62 -43.68
CA LEU A 23 -12.81 -17.95 -45.10
C LEU A 23 -13.34 -16.84 -46.01
N THR A 24 -14.37 -16.12 -45.56
CA THR A 24 -14.95 -14.98 -46.28
C THR A 24 -13.96 -13.82 -46.30
N VAL A 25 -13.41 -13.44 -45.15
CA VAL A 25 -12.38 -12.40 -45.03
C VAL A 25 -11.11 -12.76 -45.81
N TRP A 26 -10.69 -14.04 -45.76
CA TRP A 26 -9.53 -14.53 -46.49
C TRP A 26 -9.69 -14.41 -48.02
N LYS A 27 -10.89 -14.65 -48.53
CA LYS A 27 -11.22 -14.43 -49.95
C LYS A 27 -11.29 -12.95 -50.30
N GLN A 28 -11.89 -12.12 -49.43
CA GLN A 28 -12.01 -10.67 -49.63
C GLN A 28 -10.65 -9.95 -49.65
N ALA A 29 -9.67 -10.43 -48.89
CA ALA A 29 -8.30 -9.88 -48.87
C ALA A 29 -7.56 -9.98 -50.22
N GLY A 30 -8.09 -10.74 -51.18
CA GLY A 30 -7.63 -10.75 -52.57
C GLY A 30 -6.16 -11.14 -52.71
N ARG A 31 -5.40 -10.38 -53.53
CA ARG A 31 -3.97 -10.65 -53.80
C ARG A 31 -3.07 -10.43 -52.58
N ASN A 32 -3.47 -9.55 -51.66
CA ASN A 32 -2.63 -9.12 -50.53
C ASN A 32 -2.79 -10.00 -49.28
N ARG A 33 -3.61 -11.06 -49.33
CA ARG A 33 -3.89 -11.97 -48.21
C ARG A 33 -2.65 -12.51 -47.51
N TRP A 34 -1.61 -12.86 -48.27
CA TRP A 34 -0.36 -13.37 -47.70
C TRP A 34 0.47 -12.29 -47.01
N THR A 35 0.54 -11.09 -47.58
CA THR A 35 1.19 -9.93 -46.94
C THR A 35 0.51 -9.55 -45.63
N ILE A 36 -0.82 -9.50 -45.61
CA ILE A 36 -1.59 -9.18 -44.40
C ILE A 36 -1.38 -10.28 -43.35
N ALA A 37 -1.44 -11.56 -43.75
CA ALA A 37 -1.22 -12.68 -42.86
C ALA A 37 0.19 -12.68 -42.24
N VAL A 38 1.23 -12.42 -43.05
CA VAL A 38 2.61 -12.33 -42.57
C VAL A 38 2.78 -11.14 -41.62
N LEU A 39 2.21 -9.99 -41.93
CA LEU A 39 2.31 -8.80 -41.07
C LEU A 39 1.60 -9.03 -39.72
N ALA A 40 0.42 -9.65 -39.73
CA ALA A 40 -0.32 -9.99 -38.52
C ALA A 40 0.43 -11.05 -37.67
N ALA A 41 1.01 -12.06 -38.31
CA ALA A 41 1.81 -13.07 -37.64
C ALA A 41 3.09 -12.45 -37.05
N PHE A 42 3.74 -11.54 -37.77
CA PHE A 42 4.92 -10.82 -37.32
C PHE A 42 4.62 -9.95 -36.10
N ALA A 43 3.54 -9.16 -36.14
CA ALA A 43 3.13 -8.33 -35.00
C ALA A 43 2.86 -9.19 -33.75
N THR A 44 2.14 -10.30 -33.91
CA THR A 44 1.88 -11.24 -32.83
C THR A 44 3.18 -11.84 -32.28
N PHE A 45 4.06 -12.31 -33.18
CA PHE A 45 5.32 -12.92 -32.79
C PHE A 45 6.24 -11.94 -32.04
N CYS A 46 6.32 -10.68 -32.48
CA CYS A 46 7.10 -9.66 -31.78
C CYS A 46 6.62 -9.46 -30.33
N ILE A 47 5.31 -9.40 -30.11
CA ILE A 47 4.74 -9.25 -28.77
C ILE A 47 5.12 -10.44 -27.89
N PHE A 48 4.86 -11.66 -28.36
CA PHE A 48 5.16 -12.87 -27.59
C PHE A 48 6.67 -13.05 -27.37
N SER A 49 7.50 -12.71 -28.34
CA SER A 49 8.97 -12.78 -28.22
C SER A 49 9.51 -11.84 -27.14
N LEU A 50 8.94 -10.64 -27.00
CA LEU A 50 9.29 -9.72 -25.91
C LEU A 50 8.82 -10.28 -24.57
N MET A 51 7.60 -10.78 -24.48
CA MET A 51 7.07 -11.36 -23.24
C MET A 51 7.87 -12.58 -22.77
N THR A 52 8.37 -13.43 -23.68
CA THR A 52 9.18 -14.59 -23.31
C THR A 52 10.55 -14.25 -22.74
N GLN A 53 11.03 -13.02 -22.95
CA GLN A 53 12.32 -12.55 -22.40
C GLN A 53 12.18 -12.02 -20.97
N GLU A 54 10.95 -11.81 -20.50
CA GLU A 54 10.69 -11.41 -19.12
C GLU A 54 10.79 -12.65 -18.22
N GLU A 55 12.02 -12.98 -17.81
CA GLU A 55 12.22 -13.90 -16.70
C GLU A 55 11.75 -13.22 -15.41
N ALA A 56 10.77 -13.83 -14.74
CA ALA A 56 10.45 -13.47 -13.37
C ALA A 56 11.69 -13.75 -12.51
N LYS A 57 12.49 -12.70 -12.23
CA LYS A 57 13.52 -12.77 -11.20
C LYS A 57 12.82 -13.25 -9.93
N GLY A 58 13.22 -14.41 -9.43
CA GLY A 58 12.79 -14.89 -8.12
C GLY A 58 12.99 -13.80 -7.06
N PRO A 59 12.29 -13.88 -5.92
CA PRO A 59 12.47 -12.90 -4.85
C PRO A 59 13.97 -12.73 -4.57
N PRO A 60 14.46 -11.49 -4.47
CA PRO A 60 15.89 -11.24 -4.29
C PRO A 60 16.40 -12.05 -3.08
N PRO A 61 17.63 -12.58 -3.14
CA PRO A 61 18.22 -13.26 -1.99
C PRO A 61 18.16 -12.33 -0.78
N ARG A 62 17.87 -12.89 0.40
CA ARG A 62 17.79 -12.11 1.63
C ARG A 62 19.13 -11.39 1.83
N PRO A 63 19.12 -10.08 2.14
CA PRO A 63 20.36 -9.34 2.38
C PRO A 63 21.10 -9.93 3.57
N GLU A 64 22.43 -9.95 3.49
CA GLU A 64 23.29 -10.23 4.63
C GLU A 64 23.22 -9.03 5.60
N ILE A 65 22.87 -9.28 6.86
CA ILE A 65 22.75 -8.25 7.89
C ILE A 65 23.97 -8.35 8.80
N GLU A 66 24.86 -7.36 8.73
CA GLU A 66 25.94 -7.19 9.70
C GLU A 66 25.44 -6.30 10.85
N TYR A 67 25.34 -6.87 12.06
CA TYR A 67 24.97 -6.13 13.25
C TYR A 67 26.20 -5.47 13.86
N ILE A 68 26.27 -4.15 13.78
CA ILE A 68 27.28 -3.36 14.51
C ILE A 68 26.72 -3.07 15.91
N THR A 69 27.14 -3.84 16.92
CA THR A 69 26.68 -3.64 18.30
C THR A 69 27.54 -2.59 19.00
N THR A 70 26.92 -1.55 19.55
CA THR A 70 27.62 -0.52 20.34
C THR A 70 27.81 -0.90 21.82
N PHE A 71 27.18 -2.00 22.25
CA PHE A 71 27.23 -2.48 23.62
C PHE A 71 28.13 -3.71 23.72
N ALA A 72 28.85 -3.82 24.85
CA ALA A 72 29.65 -4.99 25.17
C ALA A 72 28.76 -6.24 25.27
N ALA A 73 29.20 -7.36 24.71
CA ALA A 73 28.42 -8.60 24.64
C ALA A 73 28.27 -9.31 25.99
N ASP A 74 29.13 -8.97 26.95
CA ASP A 74 29.25 -9.54 28.30
C ASP A 74 28.62 -8.66 29.40
N ARG A 75 27.86 -7.64 29.01
CA ARG A 75 27.22 -6.71 29.95
C ARG A 75 26.21 -7.44 30.83
N SER A 76 26.22 -7.16 32.13
CA SER A 76 25.28 -7.80 33.07
C SER A 76 23.88 -7.18 32.99
N ASP A 77 22.86 -7.95 33.38
CA ASP A 77 21.48 -7.47 33.45
C ASP A 77 21.32 -6.25 34.37
N GLU A 78 22.10 -6.18 35.46
CA GLU A 78 22.10 -5.04 36.39
C GLU A 78 22.62 -3.77 35.71
N GLU A 79 23.70 -3.88 34.94
CA GLU A 79 24.26 -2.76 34.17
C GLU A 79 23.31 -2.27 33.08
N ILE A 80 22.58 -3.20 32.44
CA ILE A 80 21.54 -2.87 31.46
C ILE A 80 20.41 -2.08 32.14
N GLN A 81 19.92 -2.55 33.28
CA GLN A 81 18.84 -1.89 34.02
C GLN A 81 19.25 -0.49 34.49
N LEU A 82 20.45 -0.33 35.04
CA LEU A 82 20.98 0.97 35.45
C LEU A 82 21.12 1.95 34.28
N SER A 83 21.65 1.46 33.15
CA SER A 83 21.76 2.25 31.92
C SER A 83 20.39 2.69 31.41
N ASN A 84 19.40 1.78 31.42
CA ASN A 84 18.03 2.08 31.00
C ASN A 84 17.35 3.09 31.91
N LEU A 85 17.51 2.98 33.23
CA LEU A 85 16.97 3.93 34.18
C LEU A 85 17.57 5.33 33.99
N ALA A 86 18.90 5.41 33.79
CA ALA A 86 19.58 6.67 33.52
C ALA A 86 19.10 7.28 32.19
N ASN A 87 18.90 6.47 31.15
CA ASN A 87 18.32 6.90 29.88
C ASN A 87 16.90 7.41 30.04
N GLN A 88 16.07 6.71 30.81
CA GLN A 88 14.69 7.10 31.05
C GLN A 88 14.60 8.45 31.76
N ARG A 89 15.41 8.68 32.80
CA ARG A 89 15.50 9.98 33.49
C ARG A 89 15.93 11.11 32.54
N ARG A 90 16.90 10.85 31.66
CA ARG A 90 17.33 11.82 30.64
C ARG A 90 16.19 12.13 29.66
N LYS A 91 15.49 11.11 29.18
CA LYS A 91 14.36 11.23 28.26
C LYS A 91 13.23 12.04 28.88
N GLU A 92 12.87 11.74 30.13
CA GLU A 92 11.82 12.46 30.88
C GLU A 92 12.18 13.93 31.08
N ARG A 93 13.44 14.23 31.46
CA ARG A 93 13.91 15.61 31.60
C ARG A 93 13.81 16.39 30.28
N LEU A 94 14.31 15.81 29.20
CA LEU A 94 14.27 16.45 27.88
C LEU A 94 12.83 16.61 27.38
N ALA A 95 11.95 15.65 27.64
CA ALA A 95 10.53 15.73 27.31
C ALA A 95 9.84 16.87 28.08
N ALA A 96 10.14 17.02 29.37
CA ALA A 96 9.61 18.11 30.20
C ALA A 96 10.10 19.48 29.71
N GLU A 97 11.38 19.61 29.35
CA GLU A 97 11.92 20.85 28.77
C GLU A 97 11.29 21.18 27.42
N LYS A 98 11.12 20.17 26.56
CA LYS A 98 10.46 20.33 25.27
C LYS A 98 9.01 20.74 25.44
N ALA A 99 8.26 20.11 26.35
CA ALA A 99 6.87 20.46 26.62
C ALA A 99 6.72 21.93 27.06
N LYS A 100 7.63 22.41 27.92
CA LYS A 100 7.67 23.84 28.33
C LYS A 100 7.95 24.77 27.15
N ARG A 101 8.89 24.40 26.26
CA ARG A 101 9.19 25.19 25.05
C ARG A 101 8.03 25.20 24.06
N ASP A 102 7.40 24.06 23.84
CA ASP A 102 6.26 23.92 22.95
C ASP A 102 5.06 24.72 23.48
N GLU A 103 4.85 24.73 24.80
CA GLU A 103 3.82 25.57 25.43
C GLU A 103 4.10 27.06 25.25
N ALA A 104 5.34 27.50 25.50
CA ALA A 104 5.74 28.89 25.28
C ALA A 104 5.60 29.29 23.79
N ALA A 105 5.99 28.41 22.86
CA ALA A 105 5.82 28.64 21.43
C ALA A 105 4.33 28.79 21.06
N ARG A 106 3.47 27.89 21.57
CA ARG A 106 2.01 28.00 21.35
C ARG A 106 1.46 29.33 21.86
N ASP A 107 1.86 29.77 23.05
CA ASP A 107 1.40 31.04 23.61
C ASP A 107 1.83 32.26 22.79
N VAL A 108 3.08 32.25 22.29
CA VAL A 108 3.57 33.27 21.35
C VAL A 108 2.71 33.30 20.08
N TYR A 109 2.42 32.13 19.49
CA TYR A 109 1.58 32.06 18.28
C TYR A 109 0.13 32.49 18.53
N ARG A 110 -0.47 32.12 19.66
CA ARG A 110 -1.81 32.61 20.04
C ARG A 110 -1.83 34.12 20.17
N THR A 111 -0.80 34.69 20.80
CA THR A 111 -0.70 36.14 20.99
C THR A 111 -0.52 36.85 19.64
N LEU A 112 0.34 36.34 18.77
CA LEU A 112 0.51 36.86 17.42
C LEU A 112 -0.80 36.78 16.60
N GLY A 113 -1.51 35.65 16.67
CA GLY A 113 -2.81 35.48 16.01
C GLY A 113 -3.86 36.47 16.49
N ARG A 114 -3.95 36.69 17.82
CA ARG A 114 -4.84 37.72 18.40
C ARG A 114 -4.48 39.12 17.91
N MET A 115 -3.18 39.45 17.87
CA MET A 115 -2.71 40.75 17.39
C MET A 115 -2.96 40.96 15.89
N SER A 116 -2.90 39.90 15.08
CA SER A 116 -3.22 39.95 13.64
C SER A 116 -4.73 39.98 13.34
N GLY A 117 -5.59 40.01 14.36
CA GLY A 117 -7.05 40.04 14.21
C GLY A 117 -7.70 38.68 13.94
N MET A 118 -7.01 37.57 14.23
CA MET A 118 -7.53 36.21 14.08
C MET A 118 -8.30 35.78 15.34
N ASP A 119 -9.45 35.10 15.16
CA ASP A 119 -10.22 34.51 16.27
C ASP A 119 -9.62 33.16 16.69
N VAL A 120 -8.57 33.24 17.52
CA VAL A 120 -7.82 32.08 18.00
C VAL A 120 -8.70 31.12 18.82
N GLU A 121 -9.65 31.65 19.60
CA GLU A 121 -10.55 30.84 20.45
C GLU A 121 -11.54 30.01 19.63
N LYS A 122 -12.05 30.57 18.52
CA LYS A 122 -12.85 29.81 17.57
C LYS A 122 -12.02 28.70 16.92
N ILE A 123 -10.80 29.02 16.48
CA ILE A 123 -9.89 28.04 15.85
C ILE A 123 -9.55 26.90 16.81
N GLU A 124 -9.26 27.20 18.08
CA GLU A 124 -8.94 26.16 19.06
C GLU A 124 -10.13 25.25 19.37
N ARG A 125 -11.35 25.79 19.43
CA ARG A 125 -12.57 25.01 19.61
C ARG A 125 -12.86 24.10 18.42
N GLU A 126 -12.75 24.62 17.20
CA GLU A 126 -12.93 23.84 15.98
C GLU A 126 -11.87 22.72 15.89
N ALA A 127 -10.61 23.04 16.16
CA ALA A 127 -9.51 22.06 16.18
C ALA A 127 -9.70 20.99 17.26
N ALA A 128 -10.25 21.34 18.44
CA ALA A 128 -10.54 20.37 19.49
C ALA A 128 -11.68 19.43 19.08
N ALA A 129 -12.73 19.95 18.44
CA ALA A 129 -13.83 19.14 17.91
C ALA A 129 -13.36 18.19 16.80
N GLU A 130 -12.51 18.69 15.89
CA GLU A 130 -11.92 17.88 14.82
C GLU A 130 -11.02 16.77 15.37
N ARG A 131 -10.14 17.07 16.35
CA ARG A 131 -9.31 16.06 17.02
C ARG A 131 -10.16 14.97 17.67
N ALA A 132 -11.20 15.34 18.43
CA ALA A 132 -12.09 14.38 19.07
C ALA A 132 -12.86 13.51 18.05
N ALA A 133 -13.29 14.09 16.93
CA ALA A 133 -13.93 13.34 15.85
C ALA A 133 -12.96 12.35 15.19
N LYS A 134 -11.71 12.79 14.94
CA LYS A 134 -10.66 11.95 14.36
C LYS A 134 -10.27 10.80 15.29
N GLU A 135 -10.09 11.06 16.59
CA GLU A 135 -9.78 10.02 17.58
C GLU A 135 -10.89 8.96 17.66
N LYS A 136 -12.16 9.37 17.60
CA LYS A 136 -13.28 8.42 17.53
C LYS A 136 -13.25 7.58 16.25
N ALA A 137 -13.07 8.21 15.09
CA ALA A 137 -12.99 7.52 13.82
C ALA A 137 -11.81 6.53 13.76
N GLU A 138 -10.66 6.90 14.31
CA GLU A 138 -9.49 6.02 14.41
C GLU A 138 -9.73 4.85 15.37
N ALA A 139 -10.38 5.07 16.51
CA ALA A 139 -10.76 4.01 17.44
C ALA A 139 -11.76 3.02 16.82
N GLU A 140 -12.78 3.52 16.11
CA GLU A 140 -13.77 2.71 15.39
C GLU A 140 -13.12 1.91 14.26
N ALA A 141 -12.22 2.54 13.48
CA ALA A 141 -11.47 1.87 12.44
C ALA A 141 -10.53 0.78 13.01
N GLY A 142 -9.86 1.06 14.13
CA GLY A 142 -9.04 0.09 14.85
C GLY A 142 -9.84 -1.10 15.37
N ALA A 143 -11.02 -0.86 15.95
CA ALA A 143 -11.92 -1.91 16.41
C ALA A 143 -12.46 -2.76 15.26
N ALA A 144 -12.84 -2.15 14.13
CA ALA A 144 -13.29 -2.86 12.94
C ALA A 144 -12.15 -3.70 12.31
N ALA A 145 -10.92 -3.18 12.30
CA ALA A 145 -9.74 -3.90 11.82
C ALA A 145 -9.40 -5.10 12.72
N ALA A 146 -9.49 -4.94 14.04
CA ALA A 146 -9.28 -6.02 15.01
C ALA A 146 -10.34 -7.12 14.85
N ALA A 147 -11.63 -6.76 14.74
CA ALA A 147 -12.71 -7.72 14.52
C ALA A 147 -12.58 -8.48 13.20
N ARG A 148 -12.12 -7.80 12.13
CA ARG A 148 -11.86 -8.45 10.83
C ARG A 148 -10.66 -9.39 10.88
N ALA A 149 -9.62 -9.06 11.64
CA ALA A 149 -8.47 -9.92 11.84
C ALA A 149 -8.83 -11.18 12.64
N GLU A 150 -9.65 -11.03 13.69
CA GLU A 150 -10.14 -12.14 14.49
C GLU A 150 -11.00 -13.12 13.66
N ALA A 151 -11.90 -12.60 12.81
CA ALA A 151 -12.71 -13.39 11.90
C ALA A 151 -11.90 -14.17 10.84
N LEU A 152 -10.74 -13.66 10.41
CA LEU A 152 -9.85 -14.35 9.47
C LEU A 152 -8.95 -15.41 10.14
N SER A 153 -8.73 -15.31 11.46
CA SER A 153 -7.89 -16.24 12.23
C SER A 153 -8.65 -17.45 12.81
N GLY A 154 -9.97 -17.47 12.65
CA GLY A 154 -10.87 -18.48 13.22
C GLY A 154 -11.36 -19.57 12.25
N GLU A 155 -10.79 -19.68 11.04
CA GLU A 155 -11.02 -20.80 10.10
C GLU A 155 -9.84 -21.79 10.07
#